data_AF-A0A3D5W7E9-F1
#
_entry.id   AF-A0A3D5W7E9-F1
#
_cell.length_a   1.000
_cell.length_b   1.000
_cell.length_c   1.000
_cell.angle_alpha   90.00
_cell.angle_beta   90.00
_cell.angle_gamma   90.00
#
_symmetry.space_group_name_H-M   'P 1'
#
loop_
_entity.id
_entity.type
_entity.pdbx_description
1 polymer ?
#
loop_
_entity_poly.entity_id
_entity_poly.type
_entity_poly.pdbx_seq_one_letter_code
_entity_poly.pdbx_strand_id
1 'polypeptide(L)'
;MVQQIRFKILGIPTPKARPRFASFGGKFTKAYKPAIERRREETWISLAAQHIPATPLAGPVKVDLQFTFAVSKSWPKWRKDAALRGWTPHTKRPDVDNLAKQVLDLLTGRWLTRDESVVRLTCTKEYGPAPSTEVVITPLTEVTSKKEYDSLQENYDEDGKTIQKLRKIPPKLRPDREIHQACNGKNQKVCGKTIKRIDN
;
A
#
# COMPACT_ATOMS: atom_id res chain seq x y z
N MET A 1 -21.30 -4.96 -12.26
CA MET A 1 -19.89 -5.40 -12.17
C MET A 1 -19.02 -4.16 -12.00
N VAL A 2 -18.18 -4.11 -10.98
CA VAL A 2 -17.29 -2.96 -10.75
C VAL A 2 -16.15 -3.02 -11.76
N GLN A 3 -16.01 -2.01 -12.62
CA GLN A 3 -14.96 -1.96 -13.64
C GLN A 3 -13.60 -1.70 -12.97
N GLN A 4 -12.71 -2.68 -12.99
CA GLN A 4 -11.32 -2.54 -12.54
C GLN A 4 -10.48 -1.87 -13.64
N ILE A 5 -9.56 -0.99 -13.25
CA ILE A 5 -8.55 -0.41 -14.15
C ILE A 5 -7.24 -1.17 -13.93
N ARG A 6 -6.66 -1.73 -15.00
CA ARG A 6 -5.36 -2.42 -14.96
C ARG A 6 -4.49 -1.94 -16.11
N PHE A 7 -3.24 -1.61 -15.82
CA PHE A 7 -2.26 -1.28 -16.84
C PHE A 7 -0.82 -1.52 -16.37
N LYS A 8 0.09 -1.61 -17.34
CA LYS A 8 1.51 -1.88 -17.10
C LYS A 8 2.37 -0.91 -17.90
N ILE A 9 3.27 -0.22 -17.20
CA ILE A 9 4.21 0.73 -17.79
C ILE A 9 5.60 0.11 -17.80
N LEU A 10 6.23 0.07 -18.97
CA LEU A 10 7.61 -0.38 -19.13
C LEU A 10 8.58 0.73 -18.70
N GLY A 11 9.66 0.34 -18.03
CA GLY A 11 10.67 1.27 -17.54
C GLY A 11 11.08 0.97 -16.10
N ILE A 12 12.20 1.57 -15.68
CA ILE A 12 12.74 1.37 -14.33
C ILE A 12 11.85 2.06 -13.30
N PRO A 13 11.28 1.32 -12.32
CA PRO A 13 10.50 1.93 -11.25
C PRO A 13 11.33 2.97 -10.51
N THR A 14 10.84 4.20 -10.48
CA THR A 14 11.53 5.34 -9.86
C THR A 14 10.88 5.67 -8.53
N PRO A 15 11.63 5.76 -7.43
CA PRO A 15 11.08 6.15 -6.13
C PRO A 15 10.80 7.65 -6.08
N LYS A 16 9.86 8.04 -5.23
CA LYS A 16 9.67 9.45 -4.88
C LYS A 16 10.90 9.96 -4.15
N ALA A 17 11.49 11.06 -4.65
CA ALA A 17 12.59 11.71 -3.95
C ALA A 17 12.09 12.30 -2.63
N ARG A 18 12.75 11.95 -1.52
CA ARG A 18 12.52 12.60 -0.22
C ARG A 18 13.08 14.03 -0.28
N PRO A 19 12.35 15.04 0.23
CA PRO A 19 12.87 16.40 0.33
C PRO A 19 14.22 16.39 1.04
N ARG A 20 15.24 16.98 0.41
CA ARG A 20 16.53 17.22 1.04
C ARG A 20 16.52 18.66 1.54
N PHE A 21 16.58 18.84 2.85
CA PHE A 21 16.75 20.15 3.46
C PHE A 21 18.25 20.41 3.59
N ALA A 22 18.76 21.40 2.86
CA ALA A 22 20.11 21.92 3.04
C ALA A 22 19.97 23.34 3.58
N SER A 23 20.52 23.61 4.77
CA SER A 23 20.49 24.96 5.35
C SER A 23 21.59 25.80 4.72
N PHE A 24 21.22 26.67 3.79
CA PHE A 24 22.07 27.74 3.29
C PHE A 24 21.54 29.07 3.86
N GLY A 25 22.26 29.67 4.82
CA GLY A 25 22.09 31.08 5.18
C GLY A 25 20.74 31.55 5.76
N GLY A 26 19.89 30.68 6.30
CA GLY A 26 18.84 31.05 7.27
C GLY A 26 17.65 31.91 6.80
N LYS A 27 17.50 32.23 5.50
CA LYS A 27 16.36 33.02 5.00
C LYS A 27 15.73 32.36 3.77
N PHE A 28 14.59 31.71 3.99
CA PHE A 28 13.67 31.11 3.00
C PHE A 28 14.15 29.87 2.25
N THR A 29 13.75 28.68 2.74
CA THR A 29 13.89 27.42 1.99
C THR A 29 12.65 27.22 1.11
N LYS A 30 12.74 27.55 -0.18
CA LYS A 30 11.71 27.18 -1.16
C LYS A 30 12.00 25.78 -1.69
N ALA A 31 11.13 24.82 -1.43
CA ALA A 31 11.28 23.47 -1.96
C ALA A 31 10.99 23.47 -3.47
N TYR A 32 12.02 23.28 -4.30
CA TYR A 32 11.87 23.11 -5.75
C TYR A 32 12.01 21.63 -6.12
N LYS A 33 11.05 21.12 -6.91
CA LYS A 33 11.13 19.78 -7.48
C LYS A 33 12.13 19.76 -8.65
N PRO A 34 13.18 18.91 -8.62
CA PRO A 34 14.17 18.85 -9.69
C PRO A 34 13.53 18.64 -11.07
N ALA A 35 14.03 19.32 -12.11
CA ALA A 35 13.50 19.22 -13.48
C ALA A 35 13.49 17.78 -14.02
N ILE A 36 14.49 16.98 -13.65
CA ILE A 36 14.58 15.55 -14.03
C ILE A 36 13.41 14.75 -13.44
N GLU A 37 13.02 15.03 -12.21
CA GLU A 37 11.91 14.33 -11.56
C GLU A 37 10.59 14.66 -12.27
N ARG A 38 10.36 15.94 -12.57
CA ARG A 38 9.18 16.38 -13.34
C ARG A 38 9.09 15.70 -14.71
N ARG A 39 10.19 15.68 -15.47
CA ARG A 39 10.22 15.05 -16.79
C ARG A 39 9.89 13.55 -16.74
N ARG A 40 10.36 12.86 -15.71
CA ARG A 40 10.05 11.42 -15.52
C ARG A 40 8.58 11.19 -15.24
N GLU A 41 7.98 12.05 -14.43
CA GLU A 41 6.55 11.99 -14.13
C GLU A 41 5.69 12.27 -15.37
N GLU A 42 6.02 13.32 -16.12
CA GLU A 42 5.36 13.64 -17.39
C GLU A 42 5.45 12.46 -18.36
N THR A 43 6.64 11.87 -18.52
CA THR A 43 6.84 10.69 -19.36
C THR A 43 5.98 9.52 -18.90
N TRP A 44 5.93 9.25 -17.59
CA TRP A 44 5.12 8.18 -17.03
C TRP A 44 3.63 8.40 -17.29
N ILE A 45 3.14 9.63 -17.09
CA ILE A 45 1.74 10.01 -17.35
C ILE A 45 1.42 9.84 -18.83
N SER A 46 2.31 10.27 -19.74
CA SER A 46 2.12 10.10 -21.18
C SER A 46 1.99 8.63 -21.57
N LEU A 47 2.83 7.75 -21.00
CA LEU A 47 2.75 6.31 -21.24
C LEU A 47 1.46 5.68 -20.68
N ALA A 48 0.93 6.22 -19.59
CA ALA A 48 -0.28 5.75 -18.94
C ALA A 48 -1.56 6.43 -19.46
N ALA A 49 -1.46 7.42 -20.34
CA ALA A 49 -2.56 8.33 -20.69
C ALA A 49 -3.82 7.61 -21.21
N GLN A 50 -3.64 6.54 -22.01
CA GLN A 50 -4.74 5.74 -22.55
C GLN A 50 -5.56 4.99 -21.48
N HIS A 51 -5.02 4.87 -20.27
CA HIS A 51 -5.66 4.18 -19.14
C HIS A 51 -6.28 5.16 -18.13
N ILE A 52 -6.19 6.47 -18.38
CA ILE A 52 -6.85 7.48 -17.56
C ILE A 52 -8.36 7.36 -17.79
N PRO A 53 -9.18 7.16 -16.74
CA PRO A 53 -10.62 7.11 -16.89
C PRO A 53 -11.16 8.49 -17.29
N ALA A 54 -12.30 8.53 -18.01
CA ALA A 54 -12.95 9.78 -18.40
C ALA A 54 -13.31 10.67 -17.20
N THR A 55 -13.60 10.05 -16.06
CA THR A 55 -13.81 10.73 -14.78
C THR A 55 -12.99 10.01 -13.71
N PRO A 56 -12.22 10.74 -12.87
CA PRO A 56 -11.50 10.14 -11.76
C PRO A 56 -12.44 9.35 -10.85
N LEU A 57 -11.99 8.19 -10.39
CA LEU A 57 -12.74 7.34 -9.48
C LEU A 57 -12.97 8.07 -8.15
N ALA A 58 -14.24 8.15 -7.76
CA ALA A 58 -14.68 8.61 -6.45
C ALA A 58 -15.00 7.42 -5.54
N GLY A 59 -14.91 7.63 -4.23
CA GLY A 59 -15.14 6.58 -3.23
C GLY A 59 -13.90 5.71 -2.95
N PRO A 60 -14.04 4.71 -2.07
CA PRO A 60 -12.93 3.89 -1.60
C PRO A 60 -12.41 2.98 -2.72
N VAL A 61 -11.09 2.89 -2.84
CA VAL A 61 -10.41 2.02 -3.81
C VAL A 61 -9.37 1.13 -3.14
N LYS A 62 -9.18 -0.05 -3.72
CA LYS A 62 -8.00 -0.89 -3.53
C LYS A 62 -7.02 -0.62 -4.67
N VAL A 63 -5.75 -0.44 -4.33
CA VAL A 63 -4.66 -0.33 -5.30
C VAL A 63 -3.67 -1.47 -5.08
N ASP A 64 -3.37 -2.24 -6.12
CA ASP A 64 -2.27 -3.20 -6.13
C ASP A 64 -1.17 -2.71 -7.07
N LEU A 65 0.05 -2.62 -6.55
CA LEU A 65 1.25 -2.19 -7.25
C LEU A 65 2.27 -3.32 -7.29
N GLN A 66 2.76 -3.62 -8.49
CA GLN A 66 3.83 -4.59 -8.70
C GLN A 66 4.99 -3.91 -9.44
N PHE A 67 6.14 -3.87 -8.78
CA PHE A 67 7.36 -3.27 -9.31
C PHE A 67 8.34 -4.36 -9.74
N THR A 68 8.55 -4.50 -11.04
CA THR A 68 9.53 -5.44 -11.59
C THR A 68 10.84 -4.73 -11.87
N PHE A 69 11.94 -5.29 -11.39
CA PHE A 69 13.30 -4.81 -11.64
C PHE A 69 14.09 -5.81 -12.48
N ALA A 70 15.00 -5.30 -13.31
CA ALA A 70 15.89 -6.15 -14.10
C ALA A 70 16.90 -6.87 -13.19
N VAL A 71 17.19 -8.12 -13.55
CA VAL A 71 18.25 -8.89 -12.89
C VAL A 71 19.62 -8.30 -13.23
N SER A 72 20.51 -8.25 -12.24
CA SER A 72 21.86 -7.72 -12.44
C SER A 72 22.67 -8.57 -13.43
N LYS A 73 23.30 -7.91 -14.41
CA LYS A 73 24.11 -8.57 -15.44
C LYS A 73 25.34 -9.29 -14.86
N SER A 74 25.88 -8.83 -13.74
CA SER A 74 27.05 -9.44 -13.08
C SER A 74 26.73 -10.68 -12.25
N TRP A 75 25.45 -11.00 -12.04
CA TRP A 75 25.08 -12.19 -11.27
C TRP A 75 25.42 -13.49 -12.01
N PRO A 76 25.85 -14.54 -11.29
CA PRO A 76 26.06 -15.85 -11.89
C PRO A 76 24.73 -16.41 -12.43
N LYS A 77 24.80 -17.30 -13.44
CA LYS A 77 23.64 -17.84 -14.17
C LYS A 77 22.57 -18.42 -13.23
N TRP A 78 22.98 -19.22 -12.25
CA TRP A 78 22.06 -19.84 -11.28
C TRP A 78 21.26 -18.80 -10.49
N ARG A 79 21.90 -17.68 -10.11
CA ARG A 79 21.26 -16.63 -9.33
C ARG A 79 20.32 -15.80 -10.19
N LYS A 80 20.64 -15.63 -11.47
CA LYS A 80 19.74 -14.99 -12.43
C LYS A 80 18.47 -15.81 -12.63
N ASP A 81 18.62 -17.12 -12.83
CA ASP A 81 17.49 -18.04 -12.97
C ASP A 81 16.63 -18.08 -11.70
N ALA A 82 17.24 -18.20 -10.51
CA ALA A 82 16.53 -18.14 -9.24
C ALA A 82 15.75 -16.82 -9.03
N ALA A 83 16.30 -15.70 -9.48
CA ALA A 83 15.63 -14.40 -9.43
C ALA A 83 14.43 -14.33 -10.39
N LEU A 84 14.59 -14.81 -11.63
CA LEU A 84 13.51 -14.83 -12.63
C LEU A 84 12.38 -15.81 -12.27
N ARG A 85 12.67 -16.86 -11.49
CA ARG A 85 11.69 -17.79 -10.93
C ARG A 85 10.99 -17.28 -9.67
N GLY A 86 11.36 -16.09 -9.18
CA GLY A 86 10.80 -15.52 -7.95
C GLY A 86 11.33 -16.14 -6.65
N TRP A 87 12.34 -17.02 -6.70
CA TRP A 87 12.93 -17.64 -5.50
C TRP A 87 13.84 -16.69 -4.72
N THR A 88 14.34 -15.63 -5.39
CA THR A 88 15.14 -14.59 -4.74
C THR A 88 14.33 -13.28 -4.65
N PRO A 89 13.99 -12.81 -3.43
CA PRO A 89 13.26 -11.57 -3.26
C PRO A 89 14.12 -10.34 -3.62
N HIS A 90 13.50 -9.29 -4.16
CA HIS A 90 14.19 -8.05 -4.47
C HIS A 90 14.38 -7.17 -3.22
N THR A 91 15.48 -7.35 -2.50
CA THR A 91 15.76 -6.57 -1.28
C THR A 91 16.53 -5.26 -1.52
N LYS A 92 17.05 -5.04 -2.72
CA LYS A 92 17.81 -3.81 -3.05
C LYS A 92 16.91 -2.57 -3.00
N ARG A 93 17.54 -1.41 -2.76
CA ARG A 93 16.92 -0.09 -2.98
C ARG A 93 16.43 0.00 -4.45
N PRO A 94 15.35 0.74 -4.72
CA PRO A 94 14.60 1.59 -3.80
C PRO A 94 13.62 0.86 -2.85
N ASP A 95 13.22 1.55 -1.79
CA ASP A 95 12.23 1.06 -0.83
C ASP A 95 10.83 1.05 -1.45
N VAL A 96 10.02 0.06 -1.08
CA VAL A 96 8.71 -0.18 -1.70
C VAL A 96 7.70 0.91 -1.39
N ASP A 97 7.79 1.53 -0.21
CA ASP A 97 6.97 2.66 0.22
C ASP A 97 7.23 3.91 -0.66
N ASN A 98 8.49 4.18 -0.99
CA ASN A 98 8.88 5.31 -1.84
C ASN A 98 8.45 5.10 -3.30
N LEU A 99 8.48 3.85 -3.78
CA LEU A 99 7.93 3.49 -5.09
C LEU A 99 6.40 3.67 -5.11
N ALA A 100 5.73 3.14 -4.09
CA ALA A 100 4.28 3.27 -3.96
C ALA A 100 3.85 4.73 -3.91
N LYS A 101 4.54 5.55 -3.09
CA LYS A 101 4.29 6.97 -3.00
C LYS A 101 4.39 7.67 -4.36
N GLN A 102 5.41 7.35 -5.15
CA GLN A 102 5.56 7.95 -6.48
C GLN A 102 4.37 7.66 -7.38
N VAL A 103 3.91 6.41 -7.41
CA VAL A 103 2.77 6.02 -8.25
C VAL A 103 1.48 6.64 -7.72
N LEU A 104 1.23 6.58 -6.42
CA LEU A 104 0.03 7.18 -5.81
C LEU A 104 -0.05 8.69 -6.07
N ASP A 105 1.07 9.42 -5.91
CA ASP A 105 1.14 10.86 -6.22
C ASP A 105 0.82 11.14 -7.71
N LEU A 106 1.13 10.21 -8.63
CA LEU A 106 0.81 10.32 -10.06
C LEU A 106 -0.65 9.99 -10.39
N LEU A 107 -1.24 9.04 -9.65
CA LEU A 107 -2.63 8.60 -9.83
C LEU A 107 -3.62 9.66 -9.32
N THR A 108 -3.28 10.34 -8.21
CA THR A 108 -4.14 11.36 -7.61
C THR A 108 -4.36 12.55 -8.55
N GLY A 109 -5.61 13.00 -8.66
CA GLY A 109 -6.06 14.06 -9.56
C GLY A 109 -6.26 13.63 -11.02
N ARG A 110 -5.93 12.37 -11.39
CA ARG A 110 -6.11 11.83 -12.74
C ARG A 110 -6.95 10.55 -12.76
N TRP A 111 -6.50 9.53 -12.04
CA TRP A 111 -7.24 8.27 -11.86
C TRP A 111 -8.14 8.33 -10.63
N LEU A 112 -7.67 8.96 -9.57
CA LEU A 112 -8.35 9.07 -8.28
C LEU A 112 -8.68 10.54 -8.01
N THR A 113 -9.82 10.81 -7.40
CA THR A 113 -10.17 12.18 -6.98
C THR A 113 -9.20 12.71 -5.92
N ARG A 114 -8.84 11.87 -4.94
CA ARG A 114 -7.95 12.20 -3.81
C ARG A 114 -7.10 10.99 -3.42
N ASP A 115 -6.05 11.25 -2.65
CA ASP A 115 -5.19 10.21 -2.07
C ASP A 115 -5.90 9.44 -0.94
N GLU A 116 -6.75 10.11 -0.16
CA GLU A 116 -7.58 9.54 0.92
C GLU A 116 -8.55 8.44 0.44
N SER A 117 -8.84 8.38 -0.86
CA SER A 117 -9.67 7.32 -1.46
C SER A 117 -9.01 5.94 -1.40
N VAL A 118 -7.69 5.84 -1.27
CA VAL A 118 -6.99 4.54 -1.24
C VAL A 118 -7.07 3.94 0.16
N VAL A 119 -8.00 3.00 0.34
CA VAL A 119 -8.25 2.33 1.64
C VAL A 119 -7.52 1.00 1.79
N ARG A 120 -7.06 0.42 0.67
CA ARG A 120 -6.24 -0.80 0.65
C ARG A 120 -5.12 -0.65 -0.36
N LEU A 121 -3.89 -0.91 0.07
CA LEU A 121 -2.70 -0.83 -0.76
C LEU A 121 -1.88 -2.10 -0.63
N THR A 122 -1.67 -2.81 -1.73
CA THR A 122 -0.71 -3.92 -1.82
C THR A 122 0.46 -3.46 -2.67
N CYS A 123 1.69 -3.62 -2.18
CA CYS A 123 2.88 -3.27 -2.96
C CYS A 123 3.89 -4.41 -2.92
N THR A 124 4.36 -4.83 -4.08
CA THR A 124 5.38 -5.87 -4.22
C THR A 124 6.53 -5.37 -5.10
N LYS A 125 7.74 -5.86 -4.83
CA LYS A 125 8.88 -5.70 -5.73
C LYS A 125 9.56 -7.03 -5.97
N GLU A 126 9.86 -7.29 -7.23
CA GLU A 126 10.38 -8.57 -7.69
C GLU A 126 11.41 -8.36 -8.81
N TYR A 127 12.11 -9.44 -9.14
CA TYR A 127 12.95 -9.48 -10.33
C TYR A 127 12.15 -10.01 -11.52
N GLY A 128 12.44 -9.49 -12.70
CA GLY A 128 11.86 -9.99 -13.94
C GLY A 128 12.70 -9.66 -15.17
N PRO A 129 12.23 -10.10 -16.35
CA PRO A 129 12.97 -9.96 -17.60
C PRO A 129 13.11 -8.49 -18.04
N ALA A 130 12.06 -7.68 -17.83
CA ALA A 130 12.02 -6.28 -18.18
C ALA A 130 11.54 -5.44 -16.99
N PRO A 131 12.16 -4.29 -16.72
CA PRO A 131 11.72 -3.42 -15.65
C PRO A 131 10.36 -2.81 -16.00
N SER A 132 9.43 -2.83 -15.04
CA SER A 132 8.08 -2.32 -15.26
C SER A 132 7.36 -2.01 -13.94
N THR A 133 6.29 -1.22 -14.05
CA THR A 133 5.34 -0.96 -12.98
C THR A 133 3.96 -1.38 -13.45
N GLU A 134 3.35 -2.37 -12.81
CA GLU A 134 1.96 -2.73 -13.01
C GLU A 134 1.08 -2.11 -11.92
N VAL A 135 -0.04 -1.54 -12.35
CA VAL A 135 -1.00 -0.85 -11.51
C VAL A 135 -2.38 -1.45 -11.72
N VAL A 136 -3.01 -1.81 -10.61
CA VAL A 136 -4.39 -2.29 -10.56
C VAL A 136 -5.16 -1.41 -9.60
N ILE A 137 -6.28 -0.86 -10.05
CA ILE A 137 -7.19 -0.05 -9.25
C ILE A 137 -8.57 -0.71 -9.29
N THR A 138 -9.04 -1.11 -8.13
CA THR A 138 -10.35 -1.76 -7.95
C THR A 138 -11.21 -0.88 -7.05
N PRO A 139 -12.29 -0.27 -7.56
CA PRO A 139 -13.26 0.41 -6.72
C PRO A 139 -13.89 -0.57 -5.73
N LEU A 140 -14.15 -0.10 -4.51
CA LEU A 140 -14.79 -0.88 -3.46
C LEU A 140 -16.19 -0.34 -3.24
N THR A 141 -17.12 -1.25 -2.92
CA THR A 141 -18.47 -0.87 -2.55
C THR A 141 -18.47 -0.27 -1.15
N GLU A 142 -19.10 0.89 -1.00
CA GLU A 142 -19.40 1.49 0.29
C GLU A 142 -20.91 1.47 0.52
N VAL A 143 -21.29 1.27 1.79
CA VAL A 143 -22.70 1.35 2.19
C VAL A 143 -23.01 2.81 2.46
N THR A 144 -23.80 3.42 1.59
CA THR A 144 -24.02 4.87 1.58
C THR A 144 -25.33 5.29 2.26
N SER A 145 -26.24 4.35 2.46
CA SER A 145 -27.57 4.63 3.01
C SER A 145 -27.99 3.64 4.08
N LYS A 146 -28.83 4.11 5.01
CA LYS A 146 -29.43 3.27 6.04
C LYS A 146 -30.26 2.13 5.43
N LYS A 147 -30.97 2.41 4.34
CA LYS A 147 -31.72 1.42 3.56
C LYS A 147 -30.82 0.31 3.00
N GLU A 148 -29.66 0.68 2.44
CA GLU A 148 -28.68 -0.28 1.93
C GLU A 148 -28.09 -1.11 3.06
N TYR A 149 -27.75 -0.49 4.20
CA TYR A 149 -27.32 -1.21 5.41
C TYR A 149 -28.37 -2.23 5.89
N ASP A 150 -29.63 -1.81 6.02
CA ASP A 150 -30.71 -2.66 6.54
C ASP A 150 -30.94 -3.87 5.62
N SER A 151 -30.90 -3.68 4.29
CA SER A 151 -30.98 -4.79 3.33
C SER A 151 -29.79 -5.74 3.39
N LEU A 152 -28.57 -5.25 3.62
CA LEU A 152 -27.40 -6.12 3.81
C LEU A 152 -27.54 -6.93 5.09
N GLN A 153 -27.99 -6.29 6.17
CA GLN A 153 -28.18 -6.91 7.48
C GLN A 153 -29.18 -8.07 7.42
N GLU A 154 -30.31 -7.93 6.71
CA GLU A 154 -31.29 -9.01 6.52
C GLU A 154 -30.67 -10.21 5.80
N ASN A 155 -29.91 -10.00 4.72
CA ASN A 155 -29.22 -11.10 4.00
C ASN A 155 -28.20 -11.84 4.91
N TYR A 156 -27.46 -11.10 5.76
CA TYR A 156 -26.52 -11.71 6.72
C TYR A 156 -27.22 -12.54 7.82
N ASP A 157 -28.42 -12.14 8.22
CA ASP A 157 -29.18 -12.83 9.26
C ASP A 157 -29.92 -14.08 8.69
N GLU A 158 -30.29 -14.09 7.40
CA GLU A 158 -30.85 -15.26 6.69
C GLU A 158 -29.81 -16.37 6.43
N ASP A 159 -28.57 -16.03 6.08
CA ASP A 159 -27.48 -16.99 5.83
C ASP A 159 -26.82 -17.56 7.11
N GLY A 160 -27.23 -17.08 8.29
CA GLY A 160 -26.96 -17.70 9.60
C GLY A 160 -25.50 -17.73 10.08
N LYS A 161 -25.16 -16.79 11.00
CA LYS A 161 -23.96 -16.64 11.90
C LYS A 161 -22.93 -15.60 11.39
N THR A 162 -22.44 -14.58 12.11
CA THR A 162 -22.29 -14.27 13.55
C THR A 162 -22.10 -12.75 13.76
N ILE A 163 -23.11 -12.02 14.27
CA ILE A 163 -22.87 -10.68 14.88
C ILE A 163 -23.27 -10.65 16.37
N GLN A 164 -24.11 -11.58 16.84
CA GLN A 164 -24.53 -11.62 18.24
C GLN A 164 -23.45 -12.07 19.24
N LYS A 165 -22.31 -12.63 18.79
CA LYS A 165 -21.26 -13.15 19.70
C LYS A 165 -20.21 -12.11 20.12
N LEU A 166 -20.09 -10.97 19.42
CA LEU A 166 -19.12 -9.91 19.79
C LEU A 166 -19.69 -8.85 20.74
N ARG A 167 -21.02 -8.64 20.78
CA ARG A 167 -21.67 -7.71 21.71
C ARG A 167 -21.86 -8.27 23.13
N LYS A 168 -21.75 -9.60 23.31
CA LYS A 168 -21.86 -10.28 24.61
C LYS A 168 -20.51 -10.57 25.28
N ILE A 169 -19.39 -10.08 24.73
CA ILE A 169 -18.10 -10.20 25.39
C ILE A 169 -18.03 -9.08 26.45
N PRO A 170 -18.02 -9.40 27.75
CA PRO A 170 -17.84 -8.38 28.77
C PRO A 170 -16.53 -7.61 28.51
N PRO A 171 -16.45 -6.32 28.87
CA PRO A 171 -15.33 -5.44 28.50
C PRO A 171 -13.93 -5.98 28.83
N LYS A 172 -13.83 -6.92 29.77
CA LYS A 172 -12.59 -7.55 30.26
C LYS A 172 -12.00 -8.65 29.36
N LEU A 173 -12.65 -9.02 28.26
CA LEU A 173 -12.20 -10.07 27.31
C LEU A 173 -12.09 -9.57 25.86
N ARG A 174 -12.14 -8.25 25.64
CA ARG A 174 -11.68 -7.72 24.35
C ARG A 174 -10.18 -8.02 24.27
N PRO A 175 -9.65 -8.57 23.17
CA PRO A 175 -8.21 -8.60 22.99
C PRO A 175 -7.74 -7.16 23.17
N ASP A 176 -6.87 -6.95 24.14
CA ASP A 176 -6.33 -5.63 24.42
C ASP A 176 -5.88 -5.06 23.09
N ARG A 177 -6.43 -3.89 22.76
CA ARG A 177 -5.91 -3.08 21.68
C ARG A 177 -4.47 -2.85 22.11
N GLU A 178 -3.51 -3.57 21.54
CA GLU A 178 -2.09 -3.27 21.72
C GLU A 178 -1.88 -1.92 21.04
N ILE A 179 -2.22 -0.88 21.79
CA ILE A 179 -1.80 0.48 21.54
C ILE A 179 -0.31 0.47 21.89
N HIS A 180 0.54 0.04 20.97
CA HIS A 180 1.95 0.37 21.06
C HIS A 180 2.11 1.85 20.70
N GLN A 181 1.68 2.70 21.64
CA GLN A 181 1.99 4.12 21.68
C GLN A 181 3.01 4.32 22.80
N ALA A 182 4.22 4.67 22.36
CA ALA A 182 5.23 5.47 23.04
C ALA A 182 5.69 5.05 24.46
N CYS A 183 6.98 4.72 24.51
CA CYS A 183 7.86 4.98 25.65
C CYS A 183 7.51 6.32 26.33
N ASN A 184 7.23 6.27 27.63
CA ASN A 184 7.54 7.37 28.54
C ASN A 184 7.82 6.82 29.95
N GLY A 185 9.09 6.92 30.35
CA GLY A 185 9.54 7.25 31.71
C GLY A 185 8.99 6.51 32.94
N LYS A 186 9.90 5.73 33.53
CA LYS A 186 10.11 5.48 34.97
C LYS A 186 9.33 4.32 35.63
N ASN A 187 10.13 3.51 36.33
CA ASN A 187 9.84 2.48 37.34
C ASN A 187 9.65 1.01 36.90
N GLN A 188 10.75 0.28 37.06
CA GLN A 188 10.82 -1.17 37.30
C GLN A 188 10.01 -1.57 38.54
N LYS A 189 9.39 -2.76 38.49
CA LYS A 189 9.55 -3.90 39.45
C LYS A 189 8.26 -4.74 39.58
N VAL A 190 8.48 -6.05 39.72
CA VAL A 190 7.57 -7.12 40.20
C VAL A 190 6.39 -7.43 39.24
N CYS A 191 6.06 -8.66 38.84
CA CYS A 191 6.02 -9.90 39.59
C CYS A 191 5.89 -11.08 38.61
N GLY A 192 6.79 -12.06 38.71
CA GLY A 192 6.57 -13.38 38.14
C GLY A 192 5.61 -14.17 39.02
N LYS A 193 4.77 -15.02 38.40
CA LYS A 193 4.24 -16.25 39.02
C LYS A 193 3.65 -17.18 37.95
N THR A 194 4.44 -18.19 37.62
CA THR A 194 4.09 -19.62 37.53
C THR A 194 2.80 -20.02 36.81
N ILE A 195 2.94 -20.42 35.55
CA ILE A 195 2.00 -21.33 34.88
C ILE A 195 2.31 -22.75 35.36
N LYS A 196 1.41 -23.37 36.14
CA LYS A 196 1.45 -24.80 36.40
C LYS A 196 1.06 -25.54 35.12
N ARG A 197 1.91 -26.48 34.70
CA ARG A 197 1.62 -27.52 33.71
C ARG A 197 0.46 -28.39 34.20
N ILE A 198 -0.50 -28.65 33.32
CA ILE A 198 -1.37 -29.83 33.38
C ILE A 198 -0.93 -30.65 32.18
N ASP A 199 -0.40 -31.84 32.43
CA ASP A 199 -0.46 -33.02 31.57
C ASP A 199 -0.07 -34.22 32.44
N ASN A 200 -0.97 -35.21 32.51
CA ASN A 200 -0.93 -36.56 33.09
C ASN A 200 0.17 -36.93 34.11
#